data_AF-A0A943G932-F1
#
_entry.id   AF-A0A943G932-F1
#
_cell.length_a   1.000
_cell.length_b   1.000
_cell.length_c   1.000
_cell.angle_alpha   90.00
_cell.angle_beta   90.00
_cell.angle_gamma   90.00
#
_symmetry.space_group_name_H-M   'P 1'
#
loop_
_entity.id
_entity.type
_entity.pdbx_description
1 polymer ?
#
loop_
_entity_poly.entity_id
_entity_poly.type
_entity_poly.pdbx_seq_one_letter_code
_entity_poly.pdbx_strand_id
1 'polypeptide(L)'
;MELVIAIIGAIISISIAILGAILFLRSNIVLKNRTLKERYYTRYIDALHDLASKNTSLKNHTAYTKARDELLIIANEQVITALLLYEEKTVGKLCDRHDEYLTT
;
A
#
# COMPACT_ATOMS: atom_id res chain seq x y z
N MET A 1 50.88 6.45 -23.33
CA MET A 1 50.18 5.32 -22.68
C MET A 1 49.31 5.77 -21.53
N GLU A 2 49.79 6.60 -20.60
CA GLU A 2 49.03 7.07 -19.42
C GLU A 2 47.71 7.77 -19.76
N LEU A 3 47.72 8.67 -20.75
CA LEU A 3 46.51 9.36 -21.21
C LEU A 3 45.42 8.40 -21.70
N VAL A 4 45.81 7.33 -22.41
CA VAL A 4 44.89 6.33 -22.94
C VAL A 4 44.26 5.52 -21.81
N ILE A 5 45.06 5.14 -20.81
CA ILE A 5 44.59 4.42 -19.62
C ILE A 5 43.60 5.30 -18.83
N ALA A 6 43.91 6.60 -18.66
CA ALA A 6 43.04 7.55 -17.98
C ALA A 6 41.68 7.72 -18.69
N ILE A 7 41.68 7.83 -20.03
CA ILE A 7 40.45 7.93 -20.83
C ILE A 7 39.61 6.66 -20.71
N ILE A 8 40.22 5.49 -20.79
CA ILE A 8 39.52 4.20 -20.64
C ILE A 8 38.91 4.08 -19.24
N GLY A 9 39.67 4.44 -18.19
CA GLY A 9 39.18 4.45 -16.82
C GLY A 9 37.99 5.39 -16.61
N ALA A 10 38.04 6.58 -17.22
CA ALA A 10 36.93 7.53 -17.17
C ALA A 10 35.66 6.97 -17.83
N ILE A 11 35.77 6.36 -19.02
CA ILE A 11 34.64 5.77 -19.74
C ILE A 11 34.00 4.63 -18.94
N ILE A 12 34.82 3.75 -18.36
CA ILE A 12 34.34 2.63 -17.53
C ILE A 12 33.62 3.16 -16.28
N SER A 13 34.20 4.16 -15.61
CA SER A 13 33.59 4.78 -14.42
C SER A 13 32.23 5.41 -14.73
N ILE A 14 32.13 6.16 -15.83
CA ILE A 14 30.86 6.73 -16.30
C ILE A 14 29.83 5.63 -16.59
N SER A 15 30.27 4.55 -17.25
CA SER A 15 29.39 3.42 -17.60
C SER A 15 28.83 2.72 -16.36
N ILE A 16 29.68 2.47 -15.35
CA ILE A 16 29.29 1.85 -14.08
C ILE A 16 28.32 2.77 -13.31
N ALA A 17 28.59 4.08 -13.30
CA ALA A 17 27.71 5.06 -12.65
C ALA A 17 26.31 5.07 -13.27
N ILE A 18 26.22 5.04 -14.61
CA ILE A 18 24.94 4.99 -15.33
C ILE A 18 24.19 3.69 -15.01
N LEU A 19 24.86 2.54 -15.09
CA LEU A 19 24.23 1.24 -14.77
C LEU A 19 23.76 1.17 -13.32
N GLY A 20 24.58 1.66 -12.38
CA GLY A 20 24.24 1.74 -10.96
C GLY A 20 23.02 2.61 -10.71
N ALA A 21 22.92 3.78 -11.35
CA ALA A 21 21.78 4.67 -11.24
C ALA A 21 20.48 4.02 -11.76
N ILE A 22 20.54 3.32 -12.89
CA ILE A 22 19.37 2.64 -13.48
C ILE A 22 18.88 1.53 -12.56
N LEU A 23 19.78 0.67 -12.06
CA LEU A 23 19.44 -0.41 -11.14
C LEU A 23 18.88 0.13 -9.83
N PHE A 24 19.50 1.16 -9.27
CA PHE A 24 19.03 1.80 -8.04
C PHE A 24 17.61 2.36 -8.21
N LEU A 25 17.34 3.05 -9.32
CA LEU A 25 16.02 3.61 -9.59
C LEU A 25 14.93 2.51 -9.65
N ARG A 26 15.21 1.40 -10.35
CA ARG A 26 14.27 0.27 -10.44
C ARG A 26 13.97 -0.32 -9.08
N SER A 27 15.00 -0.64 -8.30
CA SER A 27 14.84 -1.19 -6.95
C SER A 27 14.09 -0.25 -6.01
N ASN A 28 14.36 1.05 -6.10
CA ASN A 28 13.72 2.07 -5.26
C ASN A 28 12.22 2.21 -5.62
N ILE A 29 11.84 2.17 -6.90
CA ILE A 29 10.43 2.19 -7.32
C ILE A 29 9.67 0.97 -6.78
N VAL A 30 10.25 -0.23 -6.86
CA VAL A 30 9.62 -1.46 -6.33
C VAL A 30 9.42 -1.36 -4.82
N LEU A 31 10.43 -0.88 -4.09
CA LEU A 31 10.35 -0.72 -2.64
C LEU A 31 9.33 0.36 -2.24
N LYS A 32 9.31 1.49 -2.95
CA LYS A 32 8.30 2.54 -2.76
C LYS A 32 6.88 2.02 -3.02
N ASN A 33 6.68 1.22 -4.06
CA ASN A 33 5.38 0.61 -4.32
C ASN A 33 4.99 -0.36 -3.21
N ARG A 34 5.90 -1.20 -2.71
CA ARG A 34 5.61 -2.10 -1.59
C ARG A 34 5.23 -1.34 -0.31
N THR A 35 6.02 -0.35 0.07
CA THR A 35 5.74 0.50 1.25
C THR A 35 4.45 1.31 1.10
N LEU A 36 4.11 1.76 -0.11
CA LEU A 36 2.83 2.40 -0.40
C LEU A 36 1.68 1.41 -0.22
N LYS A 37 1.84 0.17 -0.68
CA LYS A 37 0.84 -0.88 -0.46
C LYS A 37 0.61 -1.14 1.01
N GLU A 38 1.68 -1.43 1.75
CA GLU A 38 1.61 -1.67 3.20
C GLU A 38 0.90 -0.52 3.93
N ARG A 39 1.23 0.74 3.58
CA ARG A 39 0.56 1.92 4.16
C ARG A 39 -0.95 1.94 3.91
N TYR A 40 -1.41 1.64 2.71
CA TYR A 40 -2.84 1.62 2.40
C TYR A 40 -3.57 0.49 3.13
N TYR A 41 -2.96 -0.70 3.23
CA TYR A 41 -3.52 -1.79 4.03
C TYR A 41 -3.62 -1.42 5.52
N THR A 42 -2.55 -0.89 6.12
CA THR A 42 -2.56 -0.47 7.53
C THR A 42 -3.63 0.59 7.79
N ARG A 43 -3.70 1.62 6.93
CA ARG A 43 -4.68 2.70 7.08
C ARG A 43 -6.13 2.21 6.95
N TYR A 44 -6.39 1.21 6.10
CA TYR A 44 -7.71 0.59 6.01
C TYR A 44 -8.08 -0.15 7.31
N ILE A 45 -7.16 -0.95 7.86
CA ILE A 45 -7.38 -1.68 9.11
C ILE A 45 -7.62 -0.71 10.29
N ASP A 46 -6.82 0.35 10.40
CA ASP A 46 -6.99 1.36 11.44
C ASP A 46 -8.36 2.04 11.32
N ALA A 47 -8.75 2.45 10.11
CA ALA A 47 -10.04 3.08 9.88
C ALA A 47 -11.22 2.13 10.13
N LEU A 48 -11.06 0.83 9.84
CA LEU A 48 -12.06 -0.19 10.14
C LEU A 48 -12.21 -0.41 11.65
N HIS A 49 -11.10 -0.42 12.39
CA HIS A 49 -11.11 -0.52 13.85
C HIS A 49 -11.75 0.72 14.50
N ASP A 50 -11.44 1.92 13.98
CA ASP A 50 -12.07 3.17 14.41
C ASP A 50 -13.57 3.24 14.09
N LEU A 51 -13.98 2.62 12.99
CA LEU A 51 -15.40 2.51 12.63
C LEU A 51 -16.13 1.57 13.58
N ALA A 52 -15.55 0.40 13.86
CA ALA A 52 -16.11 -0.59 14.78
C ALA A 52 -16.24 -0.03 16.20
N SER A 53 -15.22 0.66 16.70
CA SER A 53 -15.21 1.21 18.06
C SER A 53 -16.10 2.44 18.26
N LYS A 54 -16.38 3.22 17.19
CA LYS A 54 -17.11 4.50 17.26
C LYS A 54 -18.09 4.64 16.09
N ASN A 55 -19.00 3.67 15.99
CA ASN A 55 -19.97 3.51 14.88
C ASN A 55 -21.01 4.65 14.73
N THR A 56 -20.96 5.68 15.58
CA THR A 56 -21.90 6.82 15.57
C THR A 56 -21.34 8.09 14.92
N SER A 57 -20.04 8.13 14.58
CA SER A 57 -19.40 9.34 14.07
C SER A 57 -19.31 9.36 12.53
N LEU A 58 -19.96 10.33 11.89
CA LEU A 58 -19.87 10.58 10.44
C LEU A 58 -18.42 10.75 9.96
N LYS A 59 -17.55 11.28 10.82
CA LYS A 59 -16.11 11.45 10.54
C LYS A 59 -15.42 10.10 10.30
N ASN A 60 -15.78 9.08 11.09
CA ASN A 60 -15.16 7.75 11.02
C ASN A 60 -15.68 6.98 9.81
N HIS A 61 -16.96 7.11 9.46
CA HIS A 61 -17.48 6.60 8.19
C HIS A 61 -16.76 7.21 6.98
N THR A 62 -16.56 8.53 6.98
CA THR A 62 -15.85 9.20 5.88
C THR A 62 -14.39 8.75 5.79
N ALA A 63 -13.72 8.57 6.94
CA ALA A 63 -12.34 8.08 6.99
C ALA A 63 -12.22 6.63 6.47
N TYR A 64 -13.16 5.76 6.86
CA TYR A 64 -13.24 4.38 6.38
C TYR A 64 -13.45 4.33 4.86
N THR A 65 -14.45 5.05 4.33
CA THR A 65 -14.71 5.09 2.88
C THR A 65 -13.49 5.55 2.12
N LYS A 66 -12.81 6.61 2.61
CA LYS A 66 -11.59 7.10 1.97
C LYS A 66 -10.45 6.07 2.00
N ALA A 67 -10.23 5.41 3.14
CA ALA A 67 -9.18 4.40 3.27
C ALA A 67 -9.46 3.16 2.39
N ARG A 68 -10.73 2.77 2.27
CA ARG A 68 -11.18 1.72 1.37
C ARG A 68 -10.94 2.08 -0.09
N ASP A 69 -11.35 3.26 -0.53
CA ASP A 69 -11.20 3.67 -1.91
C ASP A 69 -9.71 3.76 -2.30
N GLU A 70 -8.85 4.22 -1.39
CA GLU A 70 -7.39 4.18 -1.54
C GLU A 70 -6.85 2.74 -1.67
N LEU A 71 -7.39 1.80 -0.90
CA LEU A 71 -7.01 0.38 -0.97
C LEU A 71 -7.48 -0.29 -2.27
N LEU A 72 -8.67 0.02 -2.76
CA LEU A 72 -9.21 -0.54 -4.01
C LEU A 72 -8.35 -0.21 -5.24
N ILE A 73 -7.66 0.93 -5.23
CA ILE A 73 -6.76 1.35 -6.33
C ILE A 73 -5.56 0.40 -6.46
N ILE A 74 -5.11 -0.22 -5.36
CA ILE A 74 -3.85 -0.96 -5.30
C ILE A 74 -4.00 -2.46 -5.02
N ALA A 75 -5.17 -2.86 -4.55
CA ALA A 75 -5.47 -4.22 -4.11
C ALA A 75 -5.50 -5.19 -5.30
N ASN A 76 -5.24 -6.48 -5.03
CA ASN A 76 -5.48 -7.50 -6.04
C ASN A 76 -6.98 -7.86 -6.06
N GLU A 77 -7.41 -8.57 -7.11
CA GLU A 77 -8.78 -9.01 -7.28
C GLU A 77 -9.35 -9.80 -6.08
N GLN A 78 -8.60 -10.76 -5.54
CA GLN A 78 -9.02 -11.56 -4.38
C GLN A 78 -9.30 -10.70 -3.14
N VAL A 79 -8.45 -9.70 -2.90
CA VAL A 79 -8.64 -8.76 -1.78
C VAL A 79 -9.87 -7.90 -2.01
N ILE A 80 -10.09 -7.43 -3.24
CA ILE A 80 -11.28 -6.66 -3.60
C ILE A 80 -12.54 -7.52 -3.40
N THR A 81 -12.55 -8.78 -3.86
CA THR A 81 -13.67 -9.70 -3.67
C THR A 81 -13.95 -9.95 -2.19
N ALA A 82 -12.92 -10.20 -1.39
CA ALA A 82 -13.07 -10.42 0.06
C ALA A 82 -13.62 -9.17 0.76
N LEU A 83 -13.17 -7.98 0.37
CA LEU A 83 -13.62 -6.71 0.92
C LEU A 83 -15.09 -6.45 0.59
N LEU A 84 -15.50 -6.64 -0.66
CA LEU A 84 -16.91 -6.51 -1.07
C LEU A 84 -17.82 -7.49 -0.32
N LEU A 85 -17.35 -8.73 -0.12
CA LEU A 85 -18.10 -9.77 0.60
C LEU A 85 -18.21 -9.45 2.10
N TYR A 86 -17.18 -8.84 2.69
CA TYR A 86 -17.23 -8.30 4.05
C TYR A 86 -18.24 -7.16 4.15
N GLU A 87 -18.24 -6.20 3.21
CA GLU A 87 -19.16 -5.07 3.22
C GLU A 87 -20.63 -5.52 3.10
N GLU A 88 -20.93 -6.48 2.22
CA GLU A 88 -22.27 -7.06 2.08
C GLU A 88 -22.80 -7.69 3.38
N LYS A 89 -21.88 -8.23 4.19
CA LYS A 89 -22.22 -8.91 5.45
C LYS A 89 -22.29 -7.96 6.64
N THR A 90 -21.57 -6.84 6.63
CA THR A 90 -21.36 -5.99 7.82
C THR A 90 -21.89 -4.56 7.68
N VAL A 91 -21.84 -3.94 6.50
CA VAL A 91 -22.22 -2.53 6.32
C VAL A 91 -23.75 -2.42 6.19
N GLY A 92 -24.39 -1.77 7.16
CA GLY A 92 -25.84 -1.51 7.16
C GLY A 92 -26.71 -2.56 7.86
N LYS A 93 -26.12 -3.56 8.52
CA LYS A 93 -26.84 -4.52 9.39
C LYS A 93 -26.61 -4.19 10.87
N LEU A 94 -27.58 -4.49 11.73
CA LEU A 94 -27.52 -4.21 13.18
C LEU A 94 -26.23 -4.76 13.81
N CYS A 95 -25.64 -3.98 14.74
CA CYS A 95 -24.35 -4.20 15.40
C CYS A 95 -24.15 -5.56 16.06
N ASP A 96 -25.20 -6.37 16.28
CA ASP A 96 -25.11 -7.66 17.01
C ASP A 96 -24.16 -8.68 16.36
N ARG A 97 -23.84 -8.54 15.06
CA ARG A 97 -22.89 -9.46 14.39
C ARG A 97 -21.45 -8.98 14.37
N HIS A 98 -21.16 -7.70 14.64
CA HIS A 98 -19.77 -7.21 14.56
C HIS A 98 -18.92 -7.79 15.70
N ASP A 99 -19.52 -7.91 16.88
CA ASP A 99 -18.89 -8.53 18.05
C ASP A 99 -18.66 -10.04 17.89
N GLU A 100 -19.55 -10.76 17.20
CA GLU A 100 -19.44 -12.21 16.99
C GLU A 100 -18.17 -12.59 16.19
N TYR A 101 -17.83 -11.81 15.16
CA TYR A 101 -16.65 -12.07 14.31
C TYR A 101 -15.32 -11.55 14.91
N LEU A 102 -15.35 -10.78 16.00
CA LEU A 102 -14.15 -10.22 16.65
C LEU A 102 -13.82 -10.89 18.00
N THR A 103 -14.74 -11.67 18.58
CA THR A 103 -14.55 -12.34 19.88
C THR A 103 -14.52 -13.87 19.84
N THR A 104 -14.67 -14.51 18.67
CA THR A 104 -14.55 -15.98 18.52
C THR A 104 -13.33 -16.44 17.76
#